data_AF-A0A972GC18-F1
#
_entry.id   AF-A0A972GC18-F1
#
_cell.length_a   1.000
_cell.length_b   1.000
_cell.length_c   1.000
_cell.angle_alpha   90.00
_cell.angle_beta   90.00
_cell.angle_gamma   90.00
#
_symmetry.space_group_name_H-M   'P 1'
#
loop_
_entity.id
_entity.type
_entity.pdbx_description
1 polymer ?
#
loop_
_entity_poly.entity_id
_entity_poly.type
_entity_poly.pdbx_seq_one_letter_code
_entity_poly.pdbx_strand_id
1 'polypeptide(L)'
;MLQKELEALFEDMEIRIHSTLQRLPAPEGIVYACGFWLFYCDYTTLGVPCFAYNTVGNENDTKWSPAEWVVEVEDELTEALNPLYEQVSSLMADKDDQDWEALIEYQWNFYSKVCMSLNKSVKQGGGPLAHWNLIENFVIGIFEEREGDDMYDFLVKTSVGEKTAIELGIV
;
A
#
# COMPACT_ATOMS: atom_id res chain seq x y z
N MET A 1 12.60 14.44 18.81
CA MET A 1 12.56 13.13 19.48
C MET A 1 11.47 12.31 18.81
N LEU A 2 10.22 12.78 18.85
CA LEU A 2 9.07 12.26 18.11
C LEU A 2 9.33 11.86 16.64
N GLN A 3 9.93 12.74 15.83
CA GLN A 3 10.20 12.43 14.42
C GLN A 3 11.03 11.14 14.24
N LYS A 4 12.04 10.91 15.08
CA LYS A 4 12.88 9.71 15.00
C LYS A 4 12.14 8.46 15.45
N GLU A 5 11.22 8.60 16.39
CA GLU A 5 10.38 7.50 16.89
C GLU A 5 9.37 7.09 15.82
N LEU A 6 8.74 8.06 15.15
CA LEU A 6 7.88 7.80 13.99
C LEU A 6 8.66 7.16 12.84
N GLU A 7 9.81 7.72 12.46
CA GLU A 7 10.68 7.13 11.42
C GLU A 7 11.03 5.67 11.73
N ALA A 8 11.40 5.35 12.97
CA ALA A 8 11.70 3.98 13.39
C ALA A 8 10.47 3.04 13.31
N LEU A 9 9.27 3.54 13.62
CA LEU A 9 8.04 2.76 13.47
C LEU A 9 7.75 2.46 11.99
N PHE A 10 7.90 3.43 11.10
CA PHE A 10 7.71 3.23 9.67
C PHE A 10 8.77 2.29 9.06
N GLU A 11 10.01 2.34 9.54
CA GLU A 11 11.03 1.35 9.18
C GLU A 11 10.62 -0.08 9.60
N ASP A 12 10.08 -0.27 10.82
CA ASP A 12 9.55 -1.57 11.23
C ASP A 12 8.32 -1.97 10.38
N MET A 13 7.43 -1.03 10.03
CA MET A 13 6.30 -1.29 9.13
C MET A 13 6.77 -1.83 7.78
N GLU A 14 7.82 -1.26 7.17
CA GLU A 14 8.38 -1.77 5.91
C GLU A 14 8.87 -3.21 6.05
N ILE A 15 9.57 -3.53 7.15
CA ILE A 15 10.03 -4.88 7.47
C ILE A 15 8.83 -5.84 7.62
N ARG A 16 7.77 -5.42 8.32
CA ARG A 16 6.54 -6.20 8.50
C ARG A 16 5.85 -6.45 7.16
N ILE A 17 5.69 -5.42 6.32
CA ILE A 17 5.11 -5.55 4.98
C ILE A 17 5.88 -6.59 4.17
N HIS A 18 7.20 -6.42 4.04
CA HIS A 18 8.02 -7.34 3.26
C HIS A 18 7.95 -8.78 3.78
N SER A 19 8.10 -8.96 5.09
CA SER A 19 8.11 -10.30 5.68
C SER A 19 6.73 -10.98 5.62
N THR A 20 5.64 -10.22 5.74
CA THR A 20 4.28 -10.77 5.63
C THR A 20 3.98 -11.16 4.19
N LEU A 21 4.24 -10.27 3.21
CA LEU A 21 4.08 -10.59 1.80
C LEU A 21 4.87 -11.84 1.37
N GLN A 22 6.07 -12.04 1.92
CA GLN A 22 6.88 -13.23 1.66
C GLN A 22 6.28 -14.53 2.22
N ARG A 23 5.51 -14.45 3.31
CA ARG A 23 4.89 -15.60 3.98
C ARG A 23 3.54 -15.97 3.40
N LEU A 24 2.86 -15.03 2.75
CA LEU A 24 1.56 -15.25 2.13
C LEU A 24 1.62 -16.37 1.08
N PRO A 25 0.62 -17.26 1.02
CA PRO A 25 0.53 -18.23 -0.06
C PRO A 25 0.44 -17.53 -1.41
N ALA A 26 0.98 -18.15 -2.46
CA ALA A 26 0.75 -17.65 -3.82
C ALA A 26 -0.73 -17.84 -4.17
N PRO A 27 -1.42 -16.79 -4.64
CA PRO A 27 -2.83 -16.90 -5.00
C PRO A 27 -3.01 -17.78 -6.24
N GLU A 28 -4.23 -18.32 -6.40
CA GLU A 28 -4.59 -19.07 -7.60
C GLU A 28 -4.72 -18.11 -8.80
N GLY A 29 -4.20 -18.53 -9.96
CA GLY A 29 -4.29 -17.76 -11.21
C GLY A 29 -3.06 -16.91 -11.51
N ILE A 30 -3.24 -15.86 -12.31
CA ILE A 30 -2.18 -14.92 -12.69
C ILE A 30 -2.53 -13.55 -12.11
N VAL A 31 -1.72 -13.03 -11.20
CA VAL A 31 -1.94 -11.72 -10.56
C VAL A 31 -1.49 -10.61 -11.49
N TYR A 32 -2.29 -9.55 -11.60
CA TYR A 32 -1.94 -8.37 -12.38
C TYR A 32 -1.70 -7.10 -11.56
N ALA A 33 -2.25 -7.02 -10.35
CA ALA A 33 -2.03 -5.88 -9.48
C ALA A 33 -2.13 -6.27 -8.00
N CYS A 34 -1.41 -5.52 -7.15
CA CYS A 34 -1.74 -5.37 -5.74
C CYS A 34 -1.92 -3.89 -5.39
N GLY A 35 -2.67 -3.60 -4.34
CA GLY A 35 -3.04 -2.23 -4.02
C GLY A 35 -3.15 -1.99 -2.53
N PHE A 36 -2.68 -0.82 -2.11
CA PHE A 36 -3.03 -0.20 -0.84
C PHE A 36 -4.14 0.83 -1.05
N TRP A 37 -5.11 0.88 -0.16
CA TRP A 37 -6.16 1.90 -0.17
C TRP A 37 -6.73 2.12 1.25
N LEU A 38 -7.67 3.05 1.38
CA LEU A 38 -8.36 3.36 2.62
C LEU A 38 -7.43 3.89 3.71
N PHE A 39 -6.60 4.88 3.36
CA PHE A 39 -5.70 5.57 4.28
C PHE A 39 -6.49 6.44 5.27
N TYR A 40 -7.02 5.81 6.32
CA TYR A 40 -7.88 6.47 7.30
C TYR A 40 -7.09 7.31 8.32
N CYS A 41 -7.54 8.54 8.55
CA CYS A 41 -7.16 9.37 9.69
C CYS A 41 -8.35 10.20 10.16
N ASP A 42 -8.52 10.33 11.48
CA ASP A 42 -9.53 11.19 12.12
C ASP A 42 -8.93 12.21 13.09
N TYR A 43 -7.64 12.50 12.95
CA TYR A 43 -6.86 13.38 13.85
C TYR A 43 -6.78 12.88 15.31
N THR A 44 -7.19 11.63 15.55
CA THR A 44 -6.98 10.95 16.84
C THR A 44 -6.34 9.58 16.64
N THR A 45 -6.61 8.95 15.51
CA THR A 45 -6.14 7.63 15.13
C THR A 45 -5.70 7.63 13.68
N LEU A 46 -4.62 6.91 13.40
CA LEU A 46 -4.22 6.52 12.05
C LEU A 46 -4.58 5.04 11.83
N GLY A 47 -5.36 4.75 10.80
CA GLY A 47 -5.75 3.39 10.44
C GLY A 47 -4.71 2.69 9.58
N VAL A 48 -4.61 1.35 9.72
CA VAL A 48 -3.85 0.53 8.77
C VAL A 48 -4.55 0.60 7.41
N PRO A 49 -3.85 0.94 6.31
CA PRO A 49 -4.44 0.88 4.98
C PRO A 49 -4.73 -0.58 4.60
N CYS A 50 -5.84 -0.80 3.91
CA CYS A 50 -6.20 -2.10 3.38
C CYS A 50 -5.18 -2.54 2.31
N PHE A 51 -5.06 -3.85 2.09
CA PHE A 51 -4.21 -4.42 1.06
C PHE A 51 -4.88 -5.62 0.38
N ALA A 52 -4.79 -5.69 -0.94
CA ALA A 52 -5.43 -6.71 -1.76
C ALA A 52 -4.64 -6.92 -3.05
N TYR A 53 -4.98 -8.00 -3.75
CA TYR A 53 -4.47 -8.31 -5.07
C TYR A 53 -5.63 -8.66 -6.01
N ASN A 54 -5.38 -8.56 -7.31
CA ASN A 54 -6.34 -9.03 -8.31
C ASN A 54 -5.71 -9.91 -9.40
N THR A 55 -6.52 -10.81 -9.96
CA THR A 55 -6.10 -11.83 -10.91
C THR A 55 -6.74 -11.66 -12.29
N VAL A 56 -6.06 -12.15 -13.32
CA VAL A 56 -6.55 -12.14 -14.70
C VAL A 56 -7.69 -13.16 -14.83
N GLY A 57 -8.80 -12.75 -15.44
CA GLY A 57 -9.87 -13.66 -15.88
C GLY A 57 -11.21 -13.50 -15.16
N ASN A 58 -11.36 -12.50 -14.30
CA ASN A 58 -12.64 -12.16 -13.69
C ASN A 58 -13.36 -11.16 -14.60
N GLU A 59 -14.37 -11.63 -15.36
CA GLU A 59 -15.01 -10.89 -16.46
C GLU A 59 -15.81 -9.64 -16.03
N ASN A 60 -16.03 -9.46 -14.72
CA ASN A 60 -16.76 -8.33 -14.15
C ASN A 60 -15.88 -7.31 -13.40
N ASP A 61 -14.56 -7.49 -13.37
CA ASP A 61 -13.70 -6.69 -12.49
C ASP A 61 -13.40 -5.30 -13.04
N THR A 62 -13.65 -4.29 -12.21
CA THR A 62 -13.10 -2.96 -12.42
C THR A 62 -11.59 -3.03 -12.15
N LYS A 63 -10.81 -3.03 -13.23
CA LYS A 63 -9.37 -3.34 -13.22
C LYS A 63 -8.54 -2.58 -12.18
N TRP A 64 -8.96 -1.39 -11.76
CA TRP A 64 -8.19 -0.50 -10.88
C TRP A 64 -8.96 -0.03 -9.65
N SER A 65 -9.90 -0.84 -9.14
CA SER A 65 -10.66 -0.52 -7.91
C SER A 65 -10.44 -1.56 -6.83
N PRO A 66 -9.50 -1.35 -5.89
CA PRO A 66 -9.15 -2.33 -4.87
C PRO A 66 -10.28 -2.75 -3.94
N ALA A 67 -11.29 -1.90 -3.76
CA ALA A 67 -12.47 -2.26 -2.97
C ALA A 67 -13.25 -3.45 -3.56
N GLU A 68 -13.03 -3.77 -4.84
CA GLU A 68 -13.61 -4.93 -5.53
C GLU A 68 -12.65 -6.14 -5.62
N TRP A 69 -11.42 -6.03 -5.10
CA TRP A 69 -10.38 -7.05 -5.22
C TRP A 69 -10.43 -8.11 -4.13
N VAL A 70 -9.62 -9.17 -4.27
CA VAL A 70 -9.57 -10.28 -3.30
C VAL A 70 -8.88 -9.84 -2.00
N VAL A 71 -9.63 -9.89 -0.91
CA VAL A 71 -9.28 -9.34 0.41
C VAL A 71 -8.57 -10.35 1.34
N GLU A 72 -8.34 -11.58 0.91
CA GLU A 72 -7.79 -12.65 1.78
C GLU A 72 -6.42 -12.33 2.41
N VAL A 73 -5.71 -11.33 1.88
CA VAL A 73 -4.40 -10.88 2.36
C VAL A 73 -4.48 -9.66 3.28
N GLU A 74 -5.64 -9.01 3.39
CA GLU A 74 -5.85 -7.82 4.22
C GLU A 74 -5.68 -8.15 5.69
N ASP A 75 -6.24 -9.28 6.14
CA ASP A 75 -6.23 -9.70 7.55
C ASP A 75 -4.80 -9.88 8.07
N GLU A 76 -3.93 -10.60 7.35
CA GLU A 76 -2.55 -10.85 7.80
C GLU A 76 -1.69 -9.58 7.85
N LEU A 77 -1.85 -8.69 6.86
CA LEU A 77 -1.10 -7.45 6.83
C LEU A 77 -1.59 -6.49 7.92
N THR A 78 -2.92 -6.43 8.12
CA THR A 78 -3.54 -5.64 9.17
C THR A 78 -3.10 -6.12 10.55
N GLU A 79 -3.16 -7.42 10.83
CA GLU A 79 -2.69 -7.99 12.09
C GLU A 79 -1.20 -7.68 12.35
N ALA A 80 -0.36 -7.73 11.31
CA ALA A 80 1.07 -7.45 11.44
C ALA A 80 1.39 -5.96 11.68
N LEU A 81 0.58 -5.05 11.16
CA LEU A 81 0.81 -3.61 11.21
C LEU A 81 0.07 -2.89 12.32
N ASN A 82 -1.09 -3.41 12.76
CA ASN A 82 -1.96 -2.75 13.73
C ASN A 82 -1.22 -2.33 15.02
N PRO A 83 -0.35 -3.16 15.64
CA PRO A 83 0.39 -2.74 16.83
C PRO A 83 1.34 -1.55 16.60
N LEU A 84 1.82 -1.34 15.38
CA LEU A 84 2.68 -0.21 15.02
C LEU A 84 1.84 1.05 14.79
N TYR A 85 0.67 0.91 14.17
CA TYR A 85 -0.28 2.01 13.98
C TYR A 85 -0.89 2.52 15.30
N GLU A 86 -1.15 1.62 16.25
CA GLU A 86 -1.54 1.99 17.61
C GLU A 86 -0.45 2.82 18.31
N GLN A 87 0.83 2.46 18.10
CA GLN A 87 1.97 3.21 18.63
C GLN A 87 2.12 4.58 17.95
N VAL A 88 1.95 4.66 16.63
CA VAL A 88 1.93 5.94 15.91
C VAL A 88 0.85 6.85 16.48
N SER A 89 -0.39 6.35 16.61
CA SER A 89 -1.51 7.11 17.15
C SER A 89 -1.25 7.56 18.60
N SER A 90 -0.63 6.70 19.41
CA SER A 90 -0.24 7.04 20.78
C SER A 90 0.84 8.14 20.86
N LEU A 91 1.81 8.12 19.94
CA LEU A 91 2.86 9.15 19.85
C LEU A 91 2.31 10.50 19.36
N MET A 92 1.22 10.45 18.60
CA MET A 92 0.51 11.62 18.08
C MET A 92 -0.61 12.11 19.00
N ALA A 93 -0.79 11.47 20.16
CA ALA A 93 -1.70 11.97 21.17
C ALA A 93 -1.33 13.41 21.56
N ASP A 94 -2.34 14.26 21.68
CA ASP A 94 -2.24 15.68 22.02
C ASP A 94 -1.50 16.56 20.97
N LYS A 95 -1.31 16.05 19.75
CA LYS A 95 -0.82 16.84 18.62
C LYS A 95 -1.94 17.63 17.96
N ASP A 96 -1.56 18.73 17.32
CA ASP A 96 -2.50 19.55 16.57
C ASP A 96 -2.75 18.98 15.17
N ASP A 97 -3.77 19.50 14.50
CA ASP A 97 -4.17 19.03 13.18
C ASP A 97 -3.03 19.18 12.15
N GLN A 98 -2.16 20.18 12.29
CA GLN A 98 -1.05 20.40 11.36
C GLN A 98 0.00 19.28 11.46
N ASP A 99 0.30 18.82 12.68
CA ASP A 99 1.18 17.67 12.90
C ASP A 99 0.57 16.38 12.31
N TRP A 100 -0.76 16.21 12.40
CA TRP A 100 -1.46 15.07 11.79
C TRP A 100 -1.45 15.11 10.25
N GLU A 101 -1.68 16.28 9.64
CA GLU A 101 -1.57 16.44 8.18
C GLU A 101 -0.16 16.06 7.68
N ALA A 102 0.88 16.52 8.39
CA ALA A 102 2.25 16.17 8.06
C ALA A 102 2.51 14.65 8.17
N LEU A 103 1.86 13.96 9.11
CA LEU A 103 1.93 12.51 9.24
C LEU A 103 1.20 11.79 8.09
N ILE A 104 0.03 12.27 7.69
CA ILE A 104 -0.73 11.72 6.55
C ILE A 104 0.11 11.82 5.27
N GLU A 105 0.67 13.00 4.98
CA GLU A 105 1.57 13.19 3.84
C GLU A 105 2.81 12.28 3.94
N TYR A 106 3.36 12.12 5.14
CA TYR A 106 4.49 11.21 5.37
C TYR A 106 4.10 9.75 5.05
N GLN A 107 2.93 9.31 5.49
CA GLN A 107 2.41 7.96 5.25
C GLN A 107 2.26 7.70 3.74
N TRP A 108 1.66 8.62 2.98
CA TRP A 108 1.55 8.49 1.53
C TRP A 108 2.91 8.37 0.83
N ASN A 109 3.86 9.22 1.24
CA ASN A 109 5.22 9.18 0.71
C ASN A 109 5.94 7.86 1.07
N PHE A 110 5.71 7.35 2.28
CA PHE A 110 6.25 6.07 2.72
C PHE A 110 5.70 4.92 1.87
N TYR A 111 4.38 4.76 1.77
CA TYR A 111 3.78 3.67 0.98
C TYR A 111 4.12 3.77 -0.51
N SER A 112 4.26 4.98 -1.06
CA SER A 112 4.71 5.16 -2.44
C SER A 112 6.11 4.60 -2.64
N LYS A 113 7.04 4.86 -1.72
CA LYS A 113 8.41 4.29 -1.76
C LYS A 113 8.40 2.78 -1.59
N VAL A 114 7.57 2.24 -0.68
CA VAL A 114 7.40 0.79 -0.50
C VAL A 114 6.90 0.16 -1.80
N CYS A 115 5.86 0.70 -2.42
CA CYS A 115 5.34 0.22 -3.71
C CYS A 115 6.41 0.25 -4.80
N MET A 116 7.14 1.35 -4.94
CA MET A 116 8.24 1.47 -5.91
C MET A 116 9.34 0.42 -5.66
N SER A 117 9.71 0.18 -4.40
CA SER A 117 10.71 -0.81 -4.00
C SER A 117 10.27 -2.24 -4.35
N LEU A 118 9.02 -2.57 -4.04
CA LEU A 118 8.43 -3.87 -4.36
C LEU A 118 8.32 -4.08 -5.87
N ASN A 119 7.81 -3.10 -6.62
CA ASN A 119 7.75 -3.11 -8.08
C ASN A 119 9.13 -3.34 -8.71
N LYS A 120 10.15 -2.65 -8.22
CA LYS A 120 11.53 -2.82 -8.69
C LYS A 120 12.04 -4.23 -8.43
N SER A 121 11.77 -4.78 -7.24
CA SER A 121 12.21 -6.12 -6.86
C SER A 121 11.57 -7.20 -7.73
N VAL A 122 10.26 -7.09 -7.98
CA VAL A 122 9.53 -7.99 -8.88
C VAL A 122 10.08 -7.95 -10.30
N LYS A 123 10.32 -6.75 -10.85
CA LYS A 123 10.92 -6.57 -12.20
C LYS A 123 12.33 -7.18 -12.31
N GLN A 124 13.03 -7.33 -11.20
CA GLN A 124 14.34 -7.97 -11.13
C GLN A 124 14.28 -9.48 -10.86
N GLY A 125 13.08 -10.07 -10.82
CA GLY A 125 12.86 -11.50 -10.57
C GLY A 125 13.03 -11.90 -9.10
N GLY A 126 12.93 -10.95 -8.18
CA GLY A 126 13.08 -11.18 -6.74
C GLY A 126 12.00 -10.49 -5.91
N GLY A 127 12.28 -10.29 -4.62
CA GLY A 127 11.37 -9.63 -3.69
C GLY A 127 10.38 -10.58 -3.02
N PRO A 128 9.51 -10.06 -2.16
CA PRO A 128 8.63 -10.86 -1.32
C PRO A 128 7.52 -11.57 -2.10
N LEU A 129 7.25 -11.20 -3.35
CA LEU A 129 6.23 -11.84 -4.20
C LEU A 129 6.83 -12.76 -5.28
N ALA A 130 8.12 -13.12 -5.18
CA ALA A 130 8.81 -13.89 -6.22
C ALA A 130 8.22 -15.30 -6.45
N HIS A 131 7.48 -15.82 -5.48
CA HIS A 131 6.77 -17.11 -5.57
C HIS A 131 5.38 -16.99 -6.19
N TRP A 132 4.87 -15.78 -6.42
CA TRP A 132 3.57 -15.56 -7.05
C TRP A 132 3.67 -15.67 -8.57
N ASN A 133 2.56 -16.04 -9.21
CA ASN A 133 2.45 -16.05 -10.67
C ASN A 133 1.93 -14.69 -11.16
N LEU A 134 2.83 -13.86 -11.69
CA LEU A 134 2.56 -12.45 -12.02
C LEU A 134 2.59 -12.24 -13.55
N ILE A 135 1.79 -11.31 -14.07
CA ILE A 135 1.94 -10.86 -15.46
C ILE A 135 3.20 -9.99 -15.64
N GLU A 136 3.67 -9.85 -16.88
CA GLU A 136 4.88 -9.06 -17.22
C GLU A 136 4.79 -7.60 -16.75
N ASN A 137 3.61 -6.99 -16.84
CA ASN A 137 3.32 -5.62 -16.46
C ASN A 137 2.60 -5.50 -15.11
N PHE A 138 2.83 -6.45 -14.21
CA PHE A 138 2.31 -6.40 -12.84
C PHE A 138 2.74 -5.13 -12.11
N VAL A 139 1.85 -4.58 -11.29
CA VAL A 139 2.09 -3.38 -10.50
C VAL A 139 1.59 -3.50 -9.06
N ILE A 140 2.26 -2.79 -8.16
CA ILE A 140 1.81 -2.53 -6.79
C ILE A 140 1.66 -1.01 -6.66
N GLY A 141 0.52 -0.53 -6.18
CA GLY A 141 0.25 0.90 -6.11
C GLY A 141 -0.60 1.32 -4.92
N ILE A 142 -0.73 2.62 -4.76
CA ILE A 142 -1.75 3.24 -3.90
C ILE A 142 -2.90 3.66 -4.81
N PHE A 143 -4.11 3.20 -4.49
CA PHE A 143 -5.34 3.45 -5.24
C PHE A 143 -6.39 4.03 -4.28
N GLU A 144 -6.13 5.25 -3.80
CA GLU A 144 -6.97 5.92 -2.81
C GLU A 144 -8.04 6.77 -3.50
N GLU A 145 -9.27 6.25 -3.58
CA GLU A 145 -10.38 6.92 -4.24
C GLU A 145 -11.08 7.98 -3.36
N ARG A 146 -10.90 7.95 -2.02
CA ARG A 146 -11.66 8.82 -1.11
C ARG A 146 -11.18 10.26 -1.05
N GLU A 147 -9.93 10.50 -1.42
CA GLU A 147 -9.30 11.84 -1.42
C GLU A 147 -9.58 12.63 -2.72
N GLY A 148 -10.32 12.05 -3.65
CA GLY A 148 -10.70 12.64 -4.93
C GLY A 148 -9.68 12.40 -6.05
N ASP A 149 -10.12 12.65 -7.29
CA ASP A 149 -9.41 12.27 -8.52
C ASP A 149 -7.98 12.82 -8.60
N ASP A 150 -7.74 14.07 -8.18
CA ASP A 150 -6.40 14.69 -8.22
C ASP A 150 -5.41 13.96 -7.31
N MET A 151 -5.85 13.55 -6.12
CA MET A 151 -5.02 12.83 -5.16
C MET A 151 -4.84 11.37 -5.57
N TYR A 152 -5.90 10.73 -6.08
CA TYR A 152 -5.81 9.40 -6.68
C TYR A 152 -4.74 9.36 -7.77
N ASP A 153 -4.80 10.30 -8.72
CA ASP A 153 -3.83 10.43 -9.80
C ASP A 153 -2.41 10.60 -9.29
N PHE A 154 -2.23 11.48 -8.30
CA PHE A 154 -0.94 11.74 -7.69
C PHE A 154 -0.36 10.48 -7.03
N LEU A 155 -1.15 9.79 -6.22
CA LEU A 155 -0.73 8.60 -5.47
C LEU A 155 -0.42 7.41 -6.39
N VAL A 156 -1.23 7.19 -7.43
CA VAL A 156 -0.95 6.17 -8.44
C VAL A 156 0.36 6.48 -9.17
N LYS A 157 0.52 7.71 -9.68
CA LYS A 157 1.72 8.11 -10.44
C LYS A 157 2.99 8.03 -9.60
N THR A 158 2.92 8.35 -8.31
CA THR A 158 4.07 8.30 -7.40
C THR A 158 4.42 6.90 -6.92
N SER A 159 3.42 6.03 -6.71
CA SER A 159 3.64 4.65 -6.22
C SER A 159 3.98 3.64 -7.34
N VAL A 160 3.34 3.74 -8.50
CA VAL A 160 3.53 2.85 -9.66
C VAL A 160 4.59 3.39 -10.64
N GLY A 161 4.74 4.71 -10.69
CA GLY A 161 5.53 5.46 -11.66
C GLY A 161 4.66 5.95 -12.82
N GLU A 162 4.67 7.27 -13.05
CA GLU A 162 3.81 7.97 -14.01
C GLU A 162 3.72 7.30 -15.38
N LYS A 163 4.86 7.01 -16.01
CA LYS A 163 4.90 6.36 -17.32
C LYS A 163 4.15 5.02 -17.32
N THR A 164 4.39 4.19 -16.31
CA THR A 164 3.75 2.88 -16.18
C THR A 164 2.25 3.04 -15.96
N ALA A 165 1.84 3.98 -15.11
CA ALA A 165 0.43 4.24 -14.81
C ALA A 165 -0.36 4.64 -16.08
N ILE A 166 0.22 5.51 -16.91
CA ILE A 166 -0.36 5.94 -18.19
C ILE A 166 -0.39 4.79 -19.20
N GLU A 167 0.72 4.05 -19.35
CA GLU A 167 0.80 2.92 -20.30
C GLU A 167 -0.21 1.81 -19.99
N LEU A 168 -0.56 1.64 -18.71
CA LEU A 168 -1.53 0.66 -18.24
C LEU A 168 -2.97 1.20 -18.19
N GLY A 169 -3.18 2.49 -18.47
CA GLY A 169 -4.49 3.14 -18.41
C GLY A 169 -5.09 3.10 -17.00
N ILE A 170 -4.25 3.29 -15.97
CA ILE A 170 -4.70 3.47 -14.59
C ILE A 170 -5.20 4.91 -14.39
N VAL A 171 -4.50 5.85 -15.02
CA VAL A 171 -4.70 7.31 -15.03
C VAL A 171 -4.49 7.87 -16.43
#